data_AF-A0A958EU81-F1
#
_entry.id   AF-A0A958EU81-F1
#
_cell.length_a   1.000
_cell.length_b   1.000
_cell.length_c   1.000
_cell.angle_alpha   90.00
_cell.angle_beta   90.00
_cell.angle_gamma   90.00
#
_symmetry.space_group_name_H-M   'P 1'
#
loop_
_entity.id
_entity.type
_entity.pdbx_description
1 polymer ?
#
loop_
_entity_poly.entity_id
_entity_poly.type
_entity_poly.pdbx_seq_one_letter_code
_entity_poly.pdbx_strand_id
1 'polypeptide(L)'
;MKKIILLTVLMASIVNFYGQQLPQQNVTLSQADYLLKSEKQKKTARILLIGGGAFTLTGTLLGTGRVLNEIGSSFDNKHDAGFTLGVLMMGVGLAAMITSIPLFIASGKNKRYAESAKTFLKMDQRILSKGFSIHKTYYPAIAIKLPL
;
A
#
# COMPACT_ATOMS: atom_id res chain seq x y z
N MET A 1 -4.34 -14.13 31.47
CA MET A 1 -4.17 -14.38 30.01
C MET A 1 -4.51 -13.16 29.15
N LYS A 2 -5.69 -12.54 29.29
CA LYS A 2 -6.11 -11.36 28.48
C LYS A 2 -5.13 -10.18 28.51
N LYS A 3 -4.50 -9.91 29.67
CA LYS A 3 -3.51 -8.83 29.85
C LYS A 3 -2.19 -9.08 29.12
N ILE A 4 -1.78 -10.34 28.96
CA ILE A 4 -0.53 -10.71 28.27
C ILE A 4 -0.72 -10.55 26.76
N ILE A 5 -1.86 -11.00 26.23
CA ILE A 5 -2.22 -10.84 24.80
C ILE A 5 -2.26 -9.36 24.40
N LEU A 6 -2.85 -8.50 25.24
CA LEU A 6 -2.86 -7.05 25.01
C LEU A 6 -1.44 -6.46 24.93
N LEU A 7 -0.55 -6.89 25.83
CA LEU A 7 0.85 -6.45 25.86
C LEU A 7 1.60 -6.85 24.58
N THR A 8 1.35 -8.06 24.05
CA THR A 8 2.01 -8.55 22.83
C THR A 8 1.56 -7.77 21.59
N VAL A 9 0.27 -7.44 21.50
CA VAL A 9 -0.28 -6.62 20.40
C VAL A 9 0.26 -5.18 20.45
N LEU A 10 0.39 -4.62 21.65
CA LEU A 10 0.95 -3.27 21.85
C LEU A 10 2.43 -3.21 21.45
N MET A 11 3.24 -4.20 21.85
CA MET A 11 4.65 -4.31 21.45
C MET A 11 4.83 -4.46 19.95
N ALA A 12 3.99 -5.26 19.27
CA ALA A 12 4.06 -5.44 17.82
C ALA A 12 3.74 -4.15 17.02
N SER A 13 2.96 -3.23 17.61
CA SER A 13 2.59 -1.96 16.96
C SER A 13 3.74 -0.94 16.95
N ILE A 14 4.68 -1.04 17.89
CA ILE A 14 5.79 -0.09 18.06
C ILE A 14 6.89 -0.32 16.99
N VAL A 15 7.00 -1.54 16.44
CA VAL A 15 8.08 -1.92 15.51
C VAL A 15 7.97 -1.24 14.13
N ASN A 16 6.83 -0.63 13.78
CA ASN A 16 6.62 -0.01 12.47
C ASN A 16 6.82 1.51 12.42
N PHE A 17 7.26 2.14 13.50
CA PHE A 17 7.45 3.60 13.57
C PHE A 17 8.86 4.04 13.14
N TYR A 18 9.34 3.58 11.98
CA TYR A 18 10.56 4.15 11.38
C TYR A 18 10.22 5.41 10.59
N GLY A 19 9.96 6.49 11.32
CA GLY A 19 9.86 7.86 10.80
C GLY A 19 11.23 8.48 10.50
N GLN A 20 12.20 7.72 9.99
CA GLN A 20 13.44 8.30 9.50
C GLN A 20 13.14 9.04 8.19
N GLN A 21 12.88 10.35 8.30
CA GLN A 21 13.23 11.28 7.24
C GLN A 21 14.74 11.17 7.04
N LEU A 22 15.18 10.32 6.10
CA LEU A 22 16.53 10.44 5.58
C LEU A 22 16.69 11.88 5.08
N PRO A 23 17.86 12.52 5.31
CA PRO A 23 18.17 13.76 4.62
C PRO A 23 17.92 13.51 3.14
N GLN A 24 17.22 14.43 2.46
CA GLN A 24 16.94 14.35 1.04
C GLN A 24 18.26 14.22 0.27
N GLN A 25 18.79 13.01 0.13
CA GLN A 25 19.58 12.66 -1.03
C GLN A 25 18.61 12.88 -2.18
N ASN A 26 18.97 13.84 -3.03
CA ASN A 26 18.35 14.05 -4.32
C ASN A 26 18.59 12.80 -5.19
N VAL A 27 18.04 11.65 -4.79
CA VAL A 27 17.77 10.55 -5.69
C VAL A 27 16.68 11.11 -6.58
N THR A 28 17.06 11.61 -7.75
CA THR A 28 16.14 11.90 -8.84
C THR A 28 15.48 10.59 -9.22
N LEU A 29 14.45 10.20 -8.48
CA LEU A 29 13.62 9.04 -8.77
C LEU A 29 13.07 9.22 -10.18
N SER A 30 13.47 8.31 -11.05
CA SER A 30 13.05 8.33 -12.44
C SER A 30 11.57 7.98 -12.51
N GLN A 31 10.89 8.45 -13.57
CA GLN A 31 9.53 8.03 -13.90
C GLN A 31 9.40 6.49 -13.89
N ALA A 32 10.42 5.80 -14.40
CA ALA A 32 10.48 4.34 -14.42
C ALA A 32 10.38 3.73 -13.02
N ASP A 33 11.00 4.35 -12.02
CA ASP A 33 11.01 3.88 -10.64
C ASP A 33 9.61 3.99 -10.01
N TYR A 34 8.91 5.09 -10.27
CA TYR A 34 7.53 5.29 -9.80
C TYR A 34 6.53 4.33 -10.48
N LEU A 35 6.69 4.07 -11.78
CA LEU A 35 5.87 3.11 -12.50
C LEU A 35 6.10 1.69 -11.97
N LEU A 36 7.35 1.28 -11.85
CA LEU A 36 7.72 -0.03 -11.35
C LEU A 36 7.21 -0.24 -9.91
N LYS A 37 7.30 0.79 -9.07
CA LYS A 37 6.73 0.78 -7.71
C LYS A 37 5.20 0.63 -7.71
N SER A 38 4.51 1.40 -8.56
CA SER A 38 3.05 1.31 -8.73
C SER A 38 2.62 -0.10 -9.18
N GLU A 39 3.31 -0.69 -10.16
CA GLU A 39 2.99 -2.01 -10.68
C GLU A 39 3.20 -3.11 -9.63
N LYS A 40 4.31 -3.08 -8.90
CA LYS A 40 4.57 -4.02 -7.80
C LYS A 40 3.46 -3.95 -6.75
N GLN A 41 3.11 -2.75 -6.30
CA GLN A 41 2.04 -2.56 -5.31
C GLN A 41 0.69 -3.04 -5.84
N LYS A 42 0.35 -2.74 -7.09
CA LYS A 42 -0.90 -3.20 -7.70
C LYS A 42 -0.95 -4.73 -7.83
N LYS A 43 0.16 -5.37 -8.17
CA LYS A 43 0.27 -6.84 -8.24
C LYS A 43 0.09 -7.47 -6.87
N THR A 44 0.78 -6.97 -5.85
CA THR A 44 0.62 -7.44 -4.47
C THR A 44 -0.81 -7.25 -3.97
N ALA A 45 -1.43 -6.10 -4.27
CA ALA A 45 -2.81 -5.81 -3.87
C ALA A 45 -3.80 -6.80 -4.49
N ARG A 46 -3.62 -7.13 -5.78
CA ARG A 46 -4.43 -8.15 -6.47
C ARG A 46 -4.24 -9.54 -5.87
N ILE A 47 -3.00 -9.93 -5.57
CA ILE A 47 -2.71 -11.23 -4.94
C ILE A 47 -3.40 -11.31 -3.58
N LEU A 48 -3.31 -10.25 -2.78
CA LEU A 48 -3.90 -10.20 -1.45
C LEU A 48 -5.43 -10.22 -1.50
N LEU A 49 -6.02 -9.53 -2.48
CA LEU A 49 -7.47 -9.51 -2.69
C LEU A 49 -8.00 -10.87 -3.19
N ILE A 50 -7.35 -11.48 -4.18
CA ILE A 50 -7.76 -12.78 -4.71
C ILE A 50 -7.53 -13.89 -3.68
N GLY A 51 -6.34 -13.90 -3.05
CA GLY A 51 -6.02 -14.85 -1.99
C GLY A 51 -6.94 -14.69 -0.77
N GLY A 52 -7.20 -13.44 -0.34
CA GLY A 52 -8.14 -13.15 0.74
C GLY A 52 -9.57 -13.59 0.42
N GLY A 53 -10.02 -13.37 -0.83
CA GLY A 53 -11.30 -13.88 -1.30
C GLY A 53 -11.38 -15.40 -1.28
N ALA A 54 -10.35 -16.10 -1.76
CA ALA A 54 -10.28 -17.56 -1.74
C ALA A 54 -10.31 -18.13 -0.31
N PHE A 55 -9.59 -17.50 0.64
CA PHE A 55 -9.63 -17.90 2.05
C PHE A 55 -11.00 -17.63 2.69
N THR A 56 -11.64 -16.53 2.33
CA THR A 56 -13.00 -16.21 2.81
C THR A 56 -14.02 -17.23 2.30
N LEU A 57 -13.95 -17.59 1.02
CA LEU A 57 -14.82 -18.62 0.42
C LEU A 57 -14.56 -20.01 1.03
N THR A 58 -13.29 -20.38 1.22
CA THR A 58 -12.94 -21.68 1.83
C THR A 58 -13.38 -21.74 3.29
N GLY A 59 -13.14 -20.66 4.04
CA GLY A 59 -13.55 -20.55 5.44
C GLY A 59 -15.07 -20.55 5.62
N THR A 60 -15.81 -19.89 4.73
CA THR A 60 -17.27 -19.94 4.72
C THR A 60 -17.77 -21.35 4.40
N LEU A 61 -17.27 -22.02 3.37
CA LEU A 61 -17.68 -23.39 3.04
C LEU A 61 -17.42 -24.38 4.18
N LEU A 62 -16.26 -24.28 4.83
CA LEU A 62 -15.90 -25.11 6.00
C LEU A 62 -16.76 -24.78 7.24
N GLY A 63 -17.15 -23.51 7.43
CA GLY A 63 -17.99 -23.07 8.54
C GLY A 63 -19.48 -23.34 8.33
N THR A 64 -20.02 -23.12 7.12
CA THR A 64 -21.46 -23.17 6.83
C THR A 64 -22.09 -24.55 6.96
N GLY A 65 -21.29 -25.62 6.97
CA GLY A 65 -21.78 -26.96 7.35
C GLY A 65 -22.39 -27.02 8.75
N ARG A 66 -22.13 -26.03 9.63
CA ARG A 66 -22.67 -25.97 11.00
C ARG A 66 -23.13 -24.59 11.49
N VAL A 67 -22.81 -23.50 10.78
CA VAL A 67 -23.25 -22.12 11.16
C VAL A 67 -24.77 -22.00 11.27
N LEU A 68 -25.56 -22.74 10.48
CA LEU A 68 -27.03 -22.71 10.59
C LEU A 68 -27.59 -23.42 11.85
N ASN A 69 -26.80 -24.28 12.51
CA ASN A 69 -27.24 -25.00 13.71
C ASN A 69 -26.72 -24.38 15.02
N GLU A 70 -25.65 -23.57 14.98
CA GLU A 70 -24.94 -23.10 16.18
C GLU A 70 -25.04 -21.60 16.49
N ILE A 71 -25.76 -20.80 15.68
CA ILE A 71 -26.06 -19.40 16.08
C ILE A 71 -27.01 -19.36 17.30
N GLY A 72 -27.70 -20.47 17.62
CA GLY A 72 -28.61 -20.58 18.78
C GLY A 72 -28.00 -21.17 20.06
N SER A 73 -26.84 -21.83 20.01
CA SER A 73 -26.25 -22.53 21.16
C SER A 73 -24.87 -21.96 21.50
N SER A 74 -24.86 -20.73 22.02
CA SER A 74 -23.68 -20.19 22.66
C SER A 74 -23.28 -21.09 23.84
N PHE A 75 -22.03 -21.54 23.87
CA PHE A 75 -21.34 -22.20 24.99
C PHE A 75 -21.60 -23.70 25.26
N ASP A 76 -21.37 -24.59 24.28
CA ASP A 76 -20.96 -25.95 24.63
C ASP A 76 -19.58 -26.31 24.05
N ASN A 77 -18.68 -26.77 24.93
CA ASN A 77 -17.23 -26.83 24.73
C ASN A 77 -16.77 -28.07 23.95
N LYS A 78 -17.41 -28.38 22.83
CA LYS A 78 -16.95 -29.41 21.89
C LYS A 78 -16.67 -28.78 20.53
N HIS A 79 -15.63 -27.95 20.47
CA HIS A 79 -15.16 -27.35 19.23
C HIS A 79 -14.49 -28.42 18.36
N ASP A 80 -15.20 -28.87 17.33
CA ASP A 80 -14.57 -29.62 16.25
C ASP A 80 -13.56 -28.72 15.54
N ALA A 81 -12.33 -29.23 15.39
CA ALA A 81 -11.20 -28.49 14.83
C ALA A 81 -11.48 -27.83 13.47
N GLY A 82 -12.40 -28.42 12.67
CA GLY A 82 -12.80 -27.88 11.37
C GLY A 82 -13.59 -26.57 11.42
N PHE A 83 -14.43 -26.36 12.45
CA PHE A 83 -15.22 -25.13 12.58
C PHE A 83 -14.33 -23.95 12.98
N THR A 84 -13.47 -24.15 13.98
CA THR A 84 -12.48 -23.15 14.42
C THR A 84 -11.55 -22.74 13.27
N LEU A 85 -11.11 -23.72 12.47
CA LEU A 85 -10.27 -23.46 11.28
C LEU A 85 -11.03 -22.65 10.22
N GLY A 86 -12.32 -22.93 9.98
CA GLY A 86 -13.15 -22.18 9.04
C GLY A 86 -13.32 -20.71 9.42
N VAL A 87 -13.61 -20.43 10.70
CA VAL A 87 -13.73 -19.05 11.22
C VAL A 87 -12.40 -18.31 11.13
N LEU A 88 -11.28 -18.96 11.45
CA LEU A 88 -9.94 -18.37 11.32
C LEU A 88 -9.60 -18.04 9.86
N MET A 89 -9.87 -18.95 8.93
CA MET A 89 -9.64 -18.70 7.50
C MET A 89 -10.50 -17.57 6.95
N MET A 90 -11.77 -17.48 7.38
CA MET A 90 -12.64 -16.36 7.03
C MET A 90 -12.10 -15.03 7.58
N GLY A 91 -11.68 -15.00 8.85
CA GLY A 91 -11.11 -13.80 9.46
C GLY A 91 -9.83 -13.32 8.78
N VAL A 92 -8.90 -14.24 8.47
CA VAL A 92 -7.66 -13.93 7.73
C VAL A 92 -7.97 -13.46 6.31
N GLY A 93 -8.94 -14.10 5.65
CA GLY A 93 -9.37 -13.73 4.30
C GLY A 93 -9.93 -12.30 4.23
N LEU A 94 -10.81 -11.93 5.17
CA LEU A 94 -11.36 -10.58 5.28
C LEU A 94 -10.29 -9.54 5.60
N ALA A 95 -9.39 -9.84 6.54
CA ALA A 95 -8.29 -8.95 6.91
C ALA A 95 -7.33 -8.71 5.71
N ALA A 96 -7.02 -9.75 4.94
CA ALA A 96 -6.22 -9.64 3.71
C ALA A 96 -6.90 -8.75 2.66
N MET A 97 -8.22 -8.85 2.48
CA MET A 97 -8.95 -7.98 1.57
C MET A 97 -8.95 -6.52 2.02
N ILE A 98 -9.17 -6.24 3.31
CA ILE A 98 -9.16 -4.86 3.85
C ILE A 98 -7.78 -4.22 3.70
N THR A 99 -6.72 -4.95 4.02
CA THR A 99 -5.34 -4.47 3.90
C THR A 99 -4.89 -4.25 2.45
N SER A 100 -5.57 -4.85 1.48
CA SER A 100 -5.30 -4.60 0.05
C SER A 100 -5.70 -3.19 -0.41
N ILE A 101 -6.67 -2.54 0.26
CA ILE A 101 -7.22 -1.23 -0.13
C ILE A 101 -6.16 -0.11 -0.02
N PRO A 102 -5.46 0.08 1.13
CA PRO A 102 -4.36 1.04 1.21
C PRO A 102 -3.27 0.81 0.15
N LEU A 103 -3.03 -0.46 -0.20
CA LEU A 103 -2.04 -0.85 -1.20
C LEU A 103 -2.46 -0.41 -2.61
N PHE A 104 -3.74 -0.55 -2.96
CA PHE A 104 -4.29 -0.04 -4.22
C PHE A 104 -4.21 1.49 -4.29
N ILE A 105 -4.55 2.19 -3.21
CA ILE A 105 -4.45 3.66 -3.14
C ILE A 105 -3.00 4.11 -3.32
N ALA A 106 -2.06 3.47 -2.64
CA ALA A 106 -0.63 3.76 -2.78
C ALA A 106 -0.14 3.54 -4.22
N SER A 107 -0.61 2.48 -4.89
CA SER A 107 -0.27 2.19 -6.29
C SER A 107 -0.76 3.32 -7.22
N GLY A 108 -2.00 3.79 -7.03
CA GLY A 108 -2.57 4.88 -7.82
C GLY A 108 -1.82 6.20 -7.60
N LYS A 109 -1.45 6.50 -6.35
CA LYS A 109 -0.65 7.69 -6.02
C LYS A 109 0.71 7.68 -6.71
N ASN A 110 1.41 6.54 -6.70
CA ASN A 110 2.70 6.38 -7.38
C ASN A 110 2.58 6.49 -8.91
N LYS A 111 1.48 6.00 -9.50
CA LYS A 111 1.20 6.21 -10.93
C LYS A 111 1.02 7.68 -11.26
N ARG A 112 0.25 8.42 -10.46
CA ARG A 112 0.07 9.87 -10.64
C ARG A 112 1.39 10.64 -10.52
N TYR A 113 2.27 10.22 -9.60
CA TYR A 113 3.60 10.81 -9.50
C TYR A 113 4.48 10.54 -10.73
N ALA A 114 4.41 9.34 -11.29
CA ALA A 114 5.09 9.05 -12.56
C ALA A 114 4.56 9.93 -13.71
N GLU A 115 3.25 10.17 -13.75
CA GLU A 115 2.64 11.04 -14.75
C GLU A 115 3.04 12.52 -14.55
N SER A 116 3.05 13.02 -13.31
CA SER A 116 3.50 14.38 -13.01
C SER A 116 4.99 14.59 -13.21
N ALA A 117 5.81 13.54 -13.07
CA ALA A 117 7.24 13.62 -13.38
C ALA A 117 7.53 13.92 -14.86
N LYS A 118 6.52 13.80 -15.75
CA LYS A 118 6.62 14.27 -17.14
C LYS A 118 6.54 15.80 -17.25
N THR A 119 5.97 16.49 -16.28
CA THR A 119 5.78 17.94 -16.27
C THR A 119 6.52 18.53 -15.07
N PHE A 120 7.70 19.10 -15.29
CA PHE A 120 8.46 19.72 -14.20
C PHE A 120 8.74 21.19 -14.50
N LEU A 121 8.61 22.02 -13.46
CA LEU A 121 9.09 23.39 -13.47
C LEU A 121 10.61 23.33 -13.35
N LYS A 122 11.31 23.70 -14.41
CA LYS A 122 12.76 23.82 -14.43
C LYS A 122 13.09 25.31 -14.33
N MET A 123 13.93 25.70 -13.36
CA MET A 123 14.60 26.99 -13.49
C MET A 123 15.65 26.85 -14.58
N ASP A 124 15.43 27.54 -15.69
CA ASP A 124 16.40 27.60 -16.76
C ASP A 124 17.21 28.89 -16.67
N GLN A 125 18.47 28.83 -17.08
CA GLN A 125 19.37 29.97 -17.08
C GLN A 125 19.55 30.44 -18.52
N ARG A 126 19.25 31.70 -18.78
CA ARG A 126 19.64 32.35 -20.03
C ARG A 126 20.73 33.37 -19.73
N ILE A 127 21.83 33.26 -20.46
CA ILE A 127 22.90 34.25 -20.43
C ILE A 127 22.46 35.37 -21.36
N LEU A 128 22.14 36.53 -20.78
CA LEU A 128 21.82 37.73 -21.54
C LEU A 128 23.06 38.61 -21.53
N SER A 129 23.66 38.86 -22.69
CA SER A 129 24.62 39.94 -22.86
C SER A 129 23.85 41.23 -23.16
N LYS A 130 23.93 42.19 -22.24
CA LYS A 130 23.50 43.57 -22.48
C LYS A 130 24.71 44.47 -22.26
N GLY A 131 25.28 44.97 -23.34
CA GLY A 131 26.50 45.79 -23.30
C GLY A 131 27.73 45.00 -22.84
N PHE A 132 28.55 45.61 -21.98
CA PHE A 132 29.81 45.04 -21.45
C PHE A 132 29.63 44.09 -20.26
N SER A 133 28.40 43.80 -19.82
CA SER A 133 28.15 42.96 -18.65
C SER A 133 27.35 41.69 -19.01
N ILE A 134 27.78 40.56 -18.43
CA ILE A 134 27.15 39.25 -18.60
C ILE A 134 26.27 39.01 -17.38
N HIS A 135 24.94 39.02 -17.56
CA HIS A 135 24.00 38.73 -16.49
C HIS A 135 23.36 37.36 -16.70
N LYS A 136 23.42 36.52 -15.66
CA LYS A 136 22.64 35.27 -15.58
C LYS A 136 21.28 35.59 -15.01
N THR A 137 20.23 35.41 -15.83
CA THR A 137 18.86 35.57 -15.36
C THR A 137 18.21 34.21 -15.25
N TYR A 138 17.65 33.91 -14.09
CA TYR A 138 16.90 32.69 -13.84
C TYR A 138 15.41 32.94 -14.07
N TYR A 139 14.76 32.09 -14.86
CA TYR A 139 13.32 32.17 -15.08
C TYR A 139 12.66 30.80 -14.90
N PRO A 140 11.42 30.76 -14.39
CA PRO A 140 10.66 29.52 -14.33
C PRO A 140 10.26 29.10 -15.74
N ALA A 141 10.66 27.90 -16.16
CA ALA A 141 10.24 27.28 -17.41
C ALA A 141 9.40 26.02 -17.12
N ILE A 142 8.30 25.84 -17.84
CA ILE A 142 7.52 24.60 -17.81
C ILE A 142 8.16 23.65 -18.82
N ALA A 143 8.77 22.57 -18.35
CA ALA A 143 9.30 21.52 -19.20
C ALA A 143 8.32 20.34 -19.25
N ILE A 144 7.91 19.96 -20.45
CA ILE A 144 7.04 18.80 -20.71
C ILE A 144 7.89 17.74 -21.43
N LYS A 145 8.13 16.61 -20.78
CA LYS A 145 8.79 15.45 -21.38
C LYS A 145 7.74 14.64 -22.16
N LEU A 146 7.69 14.87 -23.47
CA LEU A 146 6.87 14.07 -24.40
C LEU A 146 7.52 12.69 -24.59
N PRO A 147 6.74 11.59 -24.53
CA PRO A 147 7.19 10.31 -25.07
C PRO A 147 7.18 10.38 -26.60
N LEU A 148 8.34 10.20 -27.23
CA LEU A 148 8.48 9.90 -28.66
C LEU A 148 8.39 8.39 -28.87
#